data_AF-A0A1B0ZTP8-F1
#
_entry.id   AF-A0A1B0ZTP8-F1
#
_cell.length_a   1.000
_cell.length_b   1.000
_cell.length_c   1.000
_cell.angle_alpha   90.00
_cell.angle_beta   90.00
_cell.angle_gamma   90.00
#
_symmetry.space_group_name_H-M   'P 1'
#
loop_
_entity.id
_entity.type
_entity.pdbx_description
1 polymer ?
#
loop_
_entity_poly.entity_id
_entity_poly.type
_entity_poly.pdbx_seq_one_letter_code
_entity_poly.pdbx_strand_id
1 'polypeptide(L)' 'MKELFVSPTVRQKGVGKALLSALIDVARREGCTRFDWATDGTNGGAQRFYEALAAPKMTKQSYRVAETEFDAFQARIKGK' A
#
# COMPACT_ATOMS: atom_id res chain seq x y z
N MET A 1 -3.13 6.84 4.66
CA MET A 1 -2.07 5.81 4.73
C MET A 1 -2.67 4.60 5.46
N LYS A 2 -2.75 3.43 4.82
CA LYS A 2 -3.09 2.18 5.51
C LYS A 2 -1.87 1.28 5.37
N GLU A 3 -1.29 0.86 6.49
CA GLU A 3 -0.04 0.11 6.52
C GLU A 3 -0.28 -1.29 7.10
N LEU A 4 0.43 -2.28 6.56
CA LEU A 4 0.55 -3.60 7.16
C LEU A 4 1.99 -3.75 7.67
N PHE A 5 2.17 -3.74 8.99
CA PHE A 5 3.47 -3.86 9.62
C PHE A 5 3.50 -5.08 10.55
N VAL A 6 4.57 -5.87 10.44
CA VAL A 6 4.87 -6.97 11.35
C VAL A 6 6.18 -6.66 12.06
N SER A 7 6.13 -6.66 13.40
CA SER A 7 7.29 -6.43 14.26
C SER A 7 8.45 -7.37 13.87
N PRO A 8 9.70 -6.87 13.78
CA PRO A 8 10.87 -7.67 13.45
C PRO A 8 11.00 -8.98 14.25
N THR A 9 10.65 -8.95 15.55
CA THR A 9 10.81 -10.09 16.48
C THR A 9 9.91 -11.28 16.17
N VAL A 10 8.88 -11.10 15.33
CA VAL A 10 7.92 -12.14 14.96
C VAL A 10 7.79 -12.35 13.45
N ARG A 11 8.72 -11.80 12.66
CA ARG A 11 8.77 -12.03 11.20
C ARG A 11 9.09 -13.49 10.89
N GLN A 12 8.75 -13.91 9.67
CA GLN A 12 8.92 -15.29 9.18
C GLN A 12 8.13 -16.36 9.96
N LYS A 13 7.24 -15.97 10.88
CA LYS A 13 6.32 -16.87 11.61
C LYS A 13 4.92 -16.94 11.01
N GLY A 14 4.76 -16.56 9.74
CA GLY A 14 3.46 -16.58 9.05
C GLY A 14 2.48 -15.45 9.40
N VAL A 15 2.82 -14.56 10.34
CA VAL A 15 1.93 -13.46 10.80
C VAL A 15 1.40 -12.60 9.66
N GLY A 16 2.27 -12.19 8.72
CA GLY A 16 1.85 -11.38 7.57
C GLY A 16 0.80 -12.08 6.70
N LYS A 17 0.95 -13.40 6.48
CA LYS A 17 -0.02 -14.20 5.71
C LYS A 17 -1.36 -14.30 6.45
N ALA A 18 -1.33 -14.51 7.77
CA ALA A 18 -2.53 -14.56 8.60
C ALA A 18 -3.30 -13.24 8.57
N LEU A 19 -2.60 -12.10 8.66
CA LEU A 19 -3.23 -10.79 8.55
C LEU A 19 -3.87 -10.55 7.18
N LEU A 20 -3.18 -10.89 6.08
CA LEU A 20 -3.75 -10.80 4.74
C LEU A 20 -4.98 -11.69 4.56
N SER A 21 -4.94 -12.92 5.08
CA SER A 21 -6.08 -13.85 5.03
C SER A 21 -7.30 -13.25 5.75
N ALA A 22 -7.10 -12.72 6.96
CA ALA A 22 -8.18 -12.09 7.73
C ALA A 22 -8.77 -10.87 7.00
N LEU A 23 -7.94 -10.07 6.33
CA LEU A 23 -8.42 -8.94 5.52
C LEU A 23 -9.27 -9.40 4.33
N ILE A 24 -8.90 -10.51 3.68
CA ILE A 24 -9.70 -11.09 2.59
C ILE A 24 -11.07 -11.57 3.11
N ASP A 25 -11.11 -12.19 4.29
CA ASP A 25 -12.38 -12.63 4.89
C ASP A 25 -13.30 -11.45 5.20
N VAL A 26 -12.74 -10.35 5.72
CA VAL A 26 -13.49 -9.09 5.91
C VAL A 26 -13.96 -8.55 4.57
N ALA A 27 -13.08 -8.43 3.58
CA ALA A 27 -13.43 -7.91 2.26
C ALA A 27 -14.59 -8.70 1.62
N ARG A 28 -14.60 -10.04 1.75
CA ARG A 28 -15.69 -10.89 1.26
C ARG A 28 -17.02 -10.61 1.97
N ARG A 29 -17.00 -10.48 3.30
CA ARG A 29 -18.21 -10.18 4.11
C ARG A 29 -18.82 -8.84 3.74
N GLU A 30 -17.98 -7.85 3.43
CA GLU A 30 -18.39 -6.50 3.05
C GLU A 30 -18.73 -6.36 1.55
N GLY A 31 -18.72 -7.47 0.77
CA GLY A 31 -18.99 -7.42 -0.66
C GLY A 31 -17.93 -6.68 -1.48
N CYS A 32 -16.72 -6.52 -0.95
CA CYS A 32 -15.61 -5.88 -1.65
C CYS A 32 -15.09 -6.79 -2.77
N THR A 33 -14.85 -6.21 -3.95
CA THR A 33 -14.39 -6.95 -5.13
C THR A 33 -12.90 -6.80 -5.39
N ARG A 34 -12.20 -5.94 -4.63
CA ARG A 34 -10.78 -5.64 -4.83
C ARG A 34 -10.07 -5.39 -3.51
N PHE A 35 -8.83 -5.87 -3.41
CA PHE A 35 -7.90 -5.59 -2.33
C PHE A 35 -6.64 -4.96 -2.92
N ASP A 36 -6.47 -3.65 -2.71
CA ASP A 36 -5.35 -2.87 -3.24
C ASP A 36 -4.41 -2.44 -2.12
N TRP A 37 -3.11 -2.65 -2.31
CA TRP A 37 -2.06 -2.09 -1.47
C TRP A 37 -0.86 -1.71 -2.33
N ALA A 38 0.04 -0.92 -1.75
CA ALA A 38 1.29 -0.52 -2.38
C ALA A 38 2.43 -0.70 -1.39
N THR A 39 3.63 -0.91 -1.92
CA THR A 39 4.88 -0.83 -1.16
C THR A 39 5.69 0.35 -1.69
N ASP A 40 6.48 0.99 -0.82
CA ASP A 40 7.51 1.91 -1.28
C ASP A 40 8.48 1.19 -2.25
N GLY A 41 8.99 1.92 -3.25
CA GLY A 41 9.93 1.39 -4.24
C GLY A 41 11.24 0.88 -3.61
N THR A 42 11.60 1.41 -2.45
CA THR A 42 12.80 1.02 -1.69
C THR A 42 12.57 -0.15 -0.73
N ASN A 43 11.30 -0.56 -0.51
CA ASN A 43 10.97 -1.62 0.44
C ASN A 43 11.10 -3.02 -0.18
N GLY A 44 12.34 -3.41 -0.49
CA GLY A 44 12.65 -4.70 -1.10
C GLY A 44 12.23 -5.92 -0.26
N GLY A 45 12.08 -5.75 1.06
CA GLY A 45 11.56 -6.81 1.94
C GLY A 45 10.09 -7.09 1.70
N ALA A 46 9.26 -6.04 1.62
CA ALA A 46 7.84 -6.18 1.31
C ALA A 46 7.62 -6.66 -0.13
N GLN A 47 8.40 -6.16 -1.10
CA GLN A 47 8.32 -6.59 -2.50
C GLN A 47 8.55 -8.10 -2.63
N ARG A 48 9.66 -8.63 -2.08
CA ARG A 48 9.95 -10.07 -2.06
C ARG A 48 8.85 -10.89 -1.38
N PHE A 49 8.28 -10.37 -0.30
CA PHE A 49 7.19 -11.05 0.41
C PHE A 49 5.94 -11.19 -0.48
N TYR A 50 5.51 -10.13 -1.17
CA TYR A 50 4.33 -10.18 -2.03
C TYR A 50 4.59 -10.94 -3.35
N GLU A 51 5.80 -10.87 -3.89
CA GLU A 51 6.24 -11.70 -5.03
C GLU A 51 6.17 -13.19 -4.70
N ALA A 52 6.64 -13.59 -3.50
CA ALA A 52 6.55 -14.98 -3.04
C ALA A 52 5.10 -15.47 -2.83
N LEU A 53 4.13 -14.55 -2.74
CA LEU A 53 2.70 -14.85 -2.70
C LEU A 53 2.03 -14.82 -4.09
N ALA A 54 2.80 -14.60 -5.16
CA ALA A 54 2.30 -14.36 -6.51
C ALA A 54 1.24 -13.25 -6.58
N ALA A 55 1.36 -12.22 -5.73
CA ALA A 55 0.44 -11.09 -5.74
C ALA A 55 0.54 -10.34 -7.10
N PRO A 56 -0.59 -10.06 -7.79
CA PRO A 56 -0.57 -9.33 -9.04
C PRO A 56 0.05 -7.93 -8.88
N LYS A 57 1.08 -7.62 -9.68
CA LYS A 57 1.71 -6.29 -9.68
C LYS A 57 0.91 -5.33 -10.56
N MET A 58 0.65 -4.13 -10.04
CA MET A 58 0.04 -3.03 -10.78
C MET A 58 0.90 -1.78 -10.65
N THR A 59 1.11 -1.07 -11.76
CA THR A 59 1.80 0.23 -11.75
C THR A 59 0.79 1.32 -11.43
N LYS A 60 1.01 2.07 -10.34
CA LYS A 60 0.22 3.26 -9.98
C LYS A 60 1.11 4.49 -10.02
N GLN A 61 0.59 5.59 -10.59
CA GLN A 61 1.26 6.89 -10.53
C GLN A 61 0.97 7.55 -9.19
N SER A 62 2.00 8.07 -8.53
CA SER A 62 1.89 8.82 -7.28
C SER A 62 2.25 10.27 -7.53
N TYR A 63 1.42 11.18 -7.05
CA TYR A 63 1.67 12.63 -7.10
C TYR A 63 1.84 13.15 -5.68
N ARG A 64 2.73 14.14 -5.52
CA ARG A 64 2.96 14.82 -4.25
C ARG A 64 3.15 16.30 -4.55
N VAL A 65 2.54 17.13 -3.72
CA VAL A 65 2.87 18.56 -3.62
C VAL A 65 3.51 18.71 -2.25
N ALA A 66 4.77 19.15 -2.21
CA ALA A 66 5.40 19.47 -0.93
C ALA A 66 4.87 20.81 -0.41
N GLU A 67 4.97 21.04 0.90
CA GLU A 67 4.53 22.30 1.52
C GLU A 67 5.16 23.52 0.85
N THR A 68 6.45 23.43 0.51
CA THR A 68 7.22 24.45 -0.20
C THR A 68 6.67 24.79 -1.59
N GLU A 69 5.77 23.97 -2.14
CA GLU A 69 5.18 24.13 -3.47
C GLU A 69 3.69 24.50 -3.41
N PHE A 70 3.10 24.58 -2.21
CA PHE A 70 1.65 24.77 -2.03
C PHE A 70 1.15 26.05 -2.71
N ASP A 71 1.76 27.20 -2.46
CA ASP A 71 1.30 28.48 -3.03
C ASP A 71 1.37 28.47 -4.57
N ALA A 72 2.49 28.02 -5.13
CA ALA A 72 2.68 27.93 -6.56
C ALA A 72 1.71 26.93 -7.20
N PHE A 73 1.45 25.79 -6.56
CA PHE A 73 0.47 24.81 -7.05
C PHE A 73 -0.96 25.34 -6.95
N GLN A 74 -1.29 26.01 -5.84
CA GLN A 74 -2.59 26.63 -5.63
C GLN A 74 -2.90 27.74 -6.65
N ALA A 75 -1.91 28.57 -6.97
CA ALA A 75 -2.05 29.59 -8.01
C ALA A 75 -2.36 28.97 -9.39
N ARG A 76 -1.68 27.85 -9.74
CA ARG A 76 -1.90 27.12 -11.00
C ARG A 76 -3.31 26.54 -11.13
N ILE A 77 -3.91 26.06 -10.03
CA ILE A 77 -5.26 25.46 -10.07
C ILE A 77 -6.40 26.49 -9.98
N LYS A 78 -6.17 27.66 -9.37
CA LYS A 78 -7.17 28.75 -9.25
C LYS A 78 -7.14 29.72 -10.44
N GLY A 79 -6.04 29.78 -11.19
CA GLY A 79 -5.88 30.62 -12.37
C GLY A 79 -6.44 30.03 -13.68
N LYS A 80 -7.26 28.97 -13.57
CA LYS A 80 -8.11 28.43 -14.63
C LYS A 80 -9.57 28.68 -14.26
#